data_AF-A0A2N2CGR2-F1
#
_entry.id   AF-A0A2N2CGR2-F1
#
_cell.length_a   1.000
_cell.length_b   1.000
_cell.length_c   1.000
_cell.angle_alpha   90.00
_cell.angle_beta   90.00
_cell.angle_gamma   90.00
#
_symmetry.space_group_name_H-M   'P 1'
#
loop_
_entity.id
_entity.type
_entity.pdbx_description
1 polymer ?
#
loop_
_entity_poly.entity_id
_entity_poly.type
_entity_poly.pdbx_seq_one_letter_code
_entity_poly.pdbx_strand_id
1 'polypeptide(L)'
;MYQLITLVLTFMLIPVLIKFKVKLGYAILTTAIVLGMVSGIGMSSFFDAVTGVFKNPSSQNTILVVTMVSILGGVMKHYGILEVIVDTMQKVIGSKRNIITIIPAMVGFLTIPGGAILSAPFVNRIGEEIDLSPPRRAAINLVFRHLAMFLLPFSTSIIIVPTILPDFSITFLILLNSVFVAGIV
;
A
#
# COMPACT_ATOMS: atom_id res chain seq x y z
N MET A 1 -24.46 -18.30 -0.55
CA MET A 1 -25.03 -16.94 -0.80
C MET A 1 -25.09 -16.10 0.47
N TYR A 2 -25.59 -16.62 1.60
CA TYR A 2 -25.65 -15.88 2.88
C TYR A 2 -24.30 -15.28 3.33
N GLN A 3 -23.21 -16.06 3.29
CA GLN A 3 -21.87 -15.59 3.68
C GLN A 3 -21.37 -14.41 2.83
N LEU A 4 -21.69 -14.39 1.54
CA LEU A 4 -21.31 -13.29 0.64
C LEU A 4 -22.08 -12.01 1.01
N ILE A 5 -23.38 -12.13 1.30
CA ILE A 5 -24.22 -11.01 1.73
C ILE A 5 -23.71 -10.47 3.07
N THR A 6 -23.44 -11.34 4.03
CA THR A 6 -22.85 -10.96 5.33
C THR A 6 -21.52 -10.24 5.13
N LEU A 7 -20.63 -10.77 4.30
CA LEU A 7 -19.35 -10.14 4.01
C LEU A 7 -19.53 -8.73 3.44
N VAL A 8 -20.39 -8.55 2.42
CA VAL A 8 -20.64 -7.24 1.82
C VAL A 8 -21.25 -6.25 2.82
N LEU A 9 -22.25 -6.68 3.60
CA LEU A 9 -22.90 -5.85 4.61
C LEU A 9 -21.92 -5.44 5.72
N THR A 10 -21.09 -6.37 6.19
CA THR A 10 -20.10 -6.05 7.21
C THR A 10 -19.01 -5.15 6.63
N PHE A 11 -18.56 -5.36 5.39
CA PHE A 11 -17.55 -4.49 4.78
C PHE A 11 -18.02 -3.03 4.65
N MET A 12 -19.33 -2.80 4.47
CA MET A 12 -19.94 -1.46 4.48
C MET A 12 -19.85 -0.74 5.84
N LEU A 13 -19.54 -1.44 6.95
CA LEU A 13 -19.25 -0.77 8.23
C LEU A 13 -18.01 0.11 8.16
N ILE A 14 -17.01 -0.23 7.35
CA ILE A 14 -15.77 0.54 7.23
C ILE A 14 -16.05 2.00 6.84
N PRO A 15 -16.70 2.30 5.68
CA PRO A 15 -17.00 3.68 5.32
C PRO A 15 -17.97 4.37 6.29
N VAL A 16 -18.90 3.62 6.90
CA VAL A 16 -19.82 4.16 7.92
C VAL A 16 -19.05 4.63 9.16
N LEU A 17 -18.16 3.81 9.72
CA LEU A 17 -17.33 4.15 10.88
C LEU A 17 -16.37 5.32 10.57
N ILE A 18 -15.79 5.34 9.36
CA ILE A 18 -14.96 6.46 8.90
C ILE A 18 -15.77 7.76 8.83
N LYS A 19 -17.03 7.71 8.37
CA LYS A 19 -17.95 8.87 8.38
C LYS A 19 -18.17 9.41 9.80
N PHE A 20 -18.14 8.54 10.80
CA PHE A 20 -18.17 8.92 12.23
C PHE A 20 -16.80 9.32 12.81
N LYS A 21 -15.79 9.59 11.96
CA LYS A 21 -14.43 9.99 12.35
C LYS A 21 -13.67 8.93 13.18
N VAL A 22 -14.08 7.66 13.11
CA VAL A 22 -13.31 6.55 13.69
C VAL A 22 -12.01 6.38 12.88
N LYS A 23 -10.87 6.25 13.57
CA LYS A 23 -9.58 6.01 12.90
C LYS A 23 -9.64 4.71 12.09
N LEU A 24 -9.05 4.70 10.90
CA LEU A 24 -9.10 3.57 9.96
C LEU A 24 -8.74 2.22 10.61
N GLY A 25 -7.70 2.17 11.44
CA GLY A 25 -7.30 0.95 12.14
C GLY A 25 -8.40 0.37 13.04
N TYR A 26 -9.08 1.22 13.82
CA TYR A 26 -10.21 0.78 14.65
C TYR A 26 -11.42 0.39 13.81
N ALA A 27 -11.67 1.09 12.69
CA ALA A 27 -12.76 0.75 11.78
C ALA A 27 -12.57 -0.64 11.15
N ILE A 28 -11.35 -0.98 10.74
CA ILE A 28 -11.02 -2.30 10.20
C ILE A 28 -11.15 -3.37 11.29
N LEU A 29 -10.61 -3.13 12.48
CA LEU A 29 -10.65 -4.09 13.59
C LEU A 29 -12.09 -4.41 14.02
N THR A 30 -12.90 -3.37 14.23
CA THR A 30 -14.32 -3.53 14.61
C THR A 30 -15.10 -4.27 13.53
N THR A 31 -14.89 -3.91 12.25
CA THR A 31 -15.51 -4.62 11.12
C THR A 31 -15.11 -6.10 11.10
N ALA A 32 -13.83 -6.42 11.32
CA ALA A 32 -13.35 -7.80 11.37
C ALA A 32 -13.99 -8.61 12.53
N ILE A 33 -14.16 -8.00 13.71
CA ILE A 33 -14.84 -8.63 14.86
C ILE A 33 -16.30 -8.90 14.53
N VAL A 34 -17.01 -7.91 13.99
CA VAL A 34 -18.42 -8.07 13.58
C VAL A 34 -18.55 -9.17 12.53
N LEU A 35 -17.63 -9.21 11.55
CA LEU A 35 -17.64 -10.23 10.51
C LEU A 35 -17.45 -11.63 11.10
N GLY A 36 -16.48 -11.78 12.01
CA GLY A 36 -16.25 -13.02 12.73
C GLY A 36 -17.48 -13.51 13.49
N MET A 37 -18.18 -12.62 14.19
CA MET A 37 -19.40 -12.94 14.94
C MET A 37 -20.59 -13.32 14.04
N VAL A 38 -20.80 -12.59 12.93
CA VAL A 38 -22.00 -12.76 12.07
C VAL A 38 -21.80 -13.81 10.97
N SER A 39 -20.55 -14.18 10.66
CA SER A 39 -20.21 -15.17 9.61
C SER A 39 -20.69 -16.59 9.88
N GLY A 40 -21.07 -16.92 11.13
CA GLY A 40 -21.58 -18.24 11.50
C GLY A 40 -20.52 -19.33 11.64
N ILE A 41 -19.24 -18.98 11.68
CA ILE A 41 -18.11 -19.91 11.84
C ILE A 41 -17.99 -20.53 13.25
N GLY A 42 -18.78 -20.03 14.22
CA GLY A 42 -18.75 -20.47 15.61
C GLY A 42 -17.68 -19.77 16.46
N MET A 43 -17.92 -19.68 17.76
CA MET A 43 -17.06 -18.92 18.69
C MET A 43 -15.66 -19.53 18.82
N SER A 44 -15.55 -20.86 18.82
CA SER A 44 -14.25 -21.56 18.88
C SER A 44 -13.38 -21.19 17.68
N SER A 45 -13.90 -21.36 16.46
CA SER A 45 -13.15 -21.07 15.24
C SER A 45 -12.79 -19.60 15.10
N PHE A 46 -13.61 -18.68 15.63
CA PHE A 46 -13.24 -17.27 15.71
C PHE A 46 -12.01 -17.05 16.61
N PHE A 47 -11.98 -17.61 17.82
CA PHE A 47 -10.83 -17.51 18.71
C PHE A 47 -9.59 -18.23 18.14
N ASP A 48 -9.78 -19.37 17.47
CA ASP A 48 -8.70 -20.08 16.79
C ASP A 48 -8.11 -19.22 15.66
N ALA A 49 -8.94 -18.51 14.89
CA ALA A 49 -8.49 -17.57 13.86
C ALA A 49 -7.70 -16.40 14.47
N VAL A 50 -8.20 -15.79 15.55
CA VAL A 50 -7.52 -14.67 16.23
C VAL A 50 -6.18 -15.11 16.81
N THR A 51 -6.13 -16.23 17.51
CA THR A 51 -4.87 -16.76 18.09
C THR A 51 -3.94 -17.31 17.01
N GLY A 52 -4.49 -17.79 15.90
CA GLY A 52 -3.78 -18.25 14.72
C GLY A 52 -2.89 -17.17 14.11
N VAL A 53 -3.30 -15.90 14.14
CA VAL A 53 -2.46 -14.77 13.70
C VAL A 53 -1.11 -14.73 14.42
N PHE A 54 -1.10 -15.05 15.72
CA PHE A 54 0.11 -15.03 16.54
C PHE A 54 0.87 -16.35 16.56
N LYS A 55 0.24 -17.46 16.18
CA LYS A 55 0.87 -18.80 16.18
C LYS A 55 1.38 -19.23 14.81
N ASN A 56 0.75 -18.77 13.73
CA ASN A 56 1.10 -19.17 12.37
C ASN A 56 2.40 -18.48 11.93
N PRO A 57 3.45 -19.24 11.53
CA PRO A 57 4.71 -18.66 11.06
C PRO A 57 4.57 -17.71 9.87
N SER A 58 3.61 -17.96 8.97
CA SER A 58 3.35 -17.09 7.80
C SER A 58 2.80 -15.72 8.23
N SER A 59 1.87 -15.71 9.20
CA SER A 59 1.32 -14.49 9.78
C SER A 59 2.39 -13.70 10.55
N GLN A 60 3.21 -14.39 11.35
CA GLN A 60 4.33 -13.76 12.06
C GLN A 60 5.35 -13.13 11.11
N ASN A 61 5.72 -13.85 10.03
CA ASN A 61 6.64 -13.34 9.02
C ASN A 61 6.07 -12.07 8.36
N THR A 62 4.78 -12.07 8.04
CA THR A 62 4.09 -10.89 7.47
C THR A 62 4.14 -9.70 8.44
N ILE A 63 3.82 -9.91 9.71
CA ILE A 63 3.87 -8.86 10.74
C ILE A 63 5.30 -8.30 10.86
N LEU A 64 6.30 -9.18 10.89
CA LEU A 64 7.72 -8.81 10.99
C LEU A 64 8.17 -7.98 9.78
N VAL A 65 7.88 -8.44 8.56
CA VAL A 65 8.25 -7.74 7.32
C VAL A 65 7.62 -6.36 7.26
N VAL A 66 6.31 -6.25 7.52
CA VAL A 66 5.61 -4.96 7.51
C VAL A 66 6.17 -4.01 8.56
N THR A 67 6.51 -4.53 9.75
CA THR A 67 7.12 -3.74 10.83
C THR A 67 8.50 -3.24 10.43
N MET A 68 9.37 -4.13 9.93
CA MET A 68 10.74 -3.78 9.51
C MET A 68 10.75 -2.75 8.37
N VAL A 69 9.92 -2.94 7.35
CA VAL A 69 9.81 -1.99 6.23
C VAL A 69 9.28 -0.63 6.71
N SER A 70 8.33 -0.63 7.63
CA SER A 70 7.82 0.61 8.24
C SER A 70 8.89 1.34 9.05
N ILE A 71 9.71 0.61 9.81
CA ILE A 71 10.84 1.17 10.57
C ILE A 71 11.88 1.76 9.60
N LEU A 72 12.28 1.00 8.57
CA LEU A 72 13.22 1.46 7.54
C LEU A 72 12.73 2.77 6.90
N GLY A 73 11.46 2.79 6.50
CA GLY A 73 10.81 3.97 5.94
C GLY A 73 10.83 5.17 6.90
N GLY A 74 10.53 4.94 8.17
CA GLY A 74 10.59 5.96 9.22
C GLY A 74 12.01 6.51 9.43
N VAL A 75 13.01 5.64 9.47
CA VAL A 75 14.44 6.00 9.63
C VAL A 75 14.92 6.81 8.44
N MET A 76 14.64 6.37 7.20
CA MET A 76 15.03 7.10 5.99
C MET A 76 14.45 8.52 5.95
N LYS A 77 13.18 8.66 6.38
CA LYS A 77 12.53 9.97 6.50
C LYS A 77 13.15 10.82 7.62
N HIS A 78 13.48 10.23 8.76
CA HIS A 78 14.06 10.96 9.89
C HIS A 78 15.43 11.54 9.56
N TYR A 79 16.26 10.80 8.83
CA TYR A 79 17.62 11.23 8.46
C TYR A 79 17.70 12.03 7.15
N GLY A 80 16.57 12.38 6.53
CA GLY A 80 16.57 13.14 5.27
C GLY A 80 17.12 12.37 4.07
N ILE A 81 17.20 11.04 4.15
CA ILE A 81 17.81 10.19 3.11
C ILE A 81 16.97 10.24 1.83
N LEU A 82 15.65 10.35 1.97
CA LEU A 82 14.74 10.39 0.83
C LEU A 82 14.97 11.64 -0.04
N GLU A 83 15.16 12.79 0.60
CA GLU A 83 15.45 14.06 -0.04
C GLU A 83 16.75 13.99 -0.83
N VAL A 84 17.81 13.41 -0.22
CA VAL A 84 19.10 13.20 -0.88
C VAL A 84 18.97 12.30 -2.12
N ILE A 85 18.22 11.20 -2.02
CA ILE A 85 17.97 10.30 -3.15
C ILE A 85 17.27 11.04 -4.29
N VAL A 86 16.22 11.80 -3.96
CA VAL A 86 15.43 12.55 -4.93
C VAL A 86 16.26 13.65 -5.61
N ASP A 87 17.05 14.42 -4.85
CA ASP A 87 17.89 15.49 -5.40
C ASP A 87 19.04 14.95 -6.25
N THR A 88 19.61 13.81 -5.86
CA THR A 88 20.66 13.14 -6.66
C THR A 88 20.09 12.61 -7.97
N MET A 89 18.91 12.00 -7.95
CA MET A 89 18.19 11.52 -9.14
C MET A 89 17.94 12.64 -10.15
N GLN A 90 17.54 13.82 -9.69
CA GLN A 90 17.33 14.98 -10.57
C GLN A 90 18.61 15.43 -11.28
N LYS A 91 19.77 15.29 -10.63
CA LYS A 91 21.07 15.64 -11.23
C LYS A 91 21.52 14.61 -12.27
N VAL A 92 21.14 13.34 -12.09
CA VAL A 92 21.53 12.23 -12.97
C VAL A 92 20.61 12.14 -14.20
N ILE A 93 19.31 12.36 -14.03
CA ILE A 93 18.34 12.23 -15.10
C ILE A 93 18.22 13.56 -15.86
N GLY A 94 18.72 13.63 -17.09
CA GLY A 94 18.69 14.88 -17.88
C GLY A 94 17.31 15.33 -18.35
N SER A 95 16.29 14.46 -18.34
CA SER A 95 14.94 14.76 -18.85
C SER A 95 13.93 15.06 -17.73
N LYS A 96 13.44 16.30 -17.68
CA LYS A 96 12.36 16.72 -16.76
C LYS A 96 11.10 15.87 -16.88
N ARG A 97 10.79 15.39 -18.10
CA ARG A 97 9.64 14.52 -18.37
C ARG A 97 9.79 13.14 -17.74
N ASN A 98 11.00 12.63 -17.59
CA ASN A 98 11.24 11.34 -16.94
C ASN A 98 11.32 11.50 -15.42
N ILE A 99 11.89 12.60 -14.93
CA ILE A 99 12.00 12.86 -13.49
C ILE A 99 10.60 12.96 -12.84
N ILE A 100 9.66 13.65 -13.50
CA ILE A 100 8.32 13.89 -12.94
C ILE A 100 7.52 12.58 -12.71
N THR A 101 7.87 11.50 -13.42
CA THR A 101 7.27 10.17 -13.27
C THR A 101 8.09 9.25 -12.36
N ILE A 102 9.42 9.30 -12.44
CA ILE A 102 10.34 8.45 -11.66
C ILE A 102 10.31 8.81 -10.17
N ILE A 103 10.31 10.10 -9.81
CA ILE A 103 10.32 10.51 -8.39
C ILE A 103 9.11 9.94 -7.63
N PRO A 104 7.85 10.12 -8.09
CA PRO A 104 6.71 9.51 -7.42
C PRO A 104 6.82 7.99 -7.33
N ALA A 105 7.25 7.34 -8.41
CA ALA A 105 7.43 5.89 -8.42
C ALA A 105 8.40 5.44 -7.32
N MET A 106 9.57 6.06 -7.23
CA MET A 106 10.56 5.80 -6.18
C MET A 106 10.04 6.04 -4.76
N VAL A 107 9.33 7.15 -4.53
CA VAL A 107 8.72 7.40 -3.21
C VAL A 107 7.67 6.32 -2.90
N GLY A 108 6.97 5.82 -3.92
CA GLY A 108 6.10 4.66 -3.84
C GLY A 108 6.80 3.38 -3.38
N PHE A 109 8.10 3.21 -3.69
CA PHE A 109 8.86 2.02 -3.27
C PHE A 109 9.02 1.90 -1.76
N LEU A 110 9.05 3.01 -1.03
CA LEU A 110 9.40 2.99 0.39
C LEU A 110 8.21 2.67 1.29
N THR A 111 6.99 2.56 0.75
CA THR A 111 5.75 2.28 1.49
C THR A 111 5.56 3.15 2.74
N ILE A 112 6.09 4.38 2.73
CA ILE A 112 6.07 5.27 3.91
C ILE A 112 4.73 6.01 3.97
N PRO A 113 4.07 6.07 5.14
CA PRO A 113 2.95 6.98 5.33
C PRO A 113 3.38 8.44 5.10
N GLY A 114 2.63 9.14 4.24
CA GLY A 114 2.95 10.52 3.84
C GLY A 114 3.80 10.64 2.57
N GLY A 115 4.04 9.55 1.82
CA GLY A 115 4.75 9.61 0.54
C GLY A 115 4.16 10.62 -0.47
N ALA A 116 2.83 10.85 -0.47
CA ALA A 116 2.21 11.90 -1.28
C ALA A 116 2.72 13.31 -0.94
N ILE A 117 2.88 13.59 0.35
CA ILE A 117 3.34 14.90 0.85
C ILE A 117 4.81 15.08 0.47
N LEU A 118 5.60 14.01 0.48
CA LEU A 118 7.03 14.05 0.11
C LEU A 118 7.23 14.20 -1.39
N SER A 119 6.44 13.52 -2.23
CA SER A 119 6.59 13.59 -3.70
C SER A 119 5.90 14.80 -4.34
N ALA A 120 4.82 15.33 -3.74
CA ALA A 120 4.06 16.46 -4.27
C ALA A 120 4.89 17.73 -4.57
N PRO A 121 5.78 18.24 -3.69
CA PRO A 121 6.55 19.44 -3.98
C PRO A 121 7.47 19.26 -5.20
N PHE A 122 8.05 18.07 -5.38
CA PHE A 122 8.90 17.77 -6.53
C PHE A 122 8.10 17.74 -7.84
N VAL A 123 6.97 17.02 -7.85
CA VAL A 123 6.09 16.95 -9.03
C VAL A 123 5.53 18.32 -9.40
N ASN A 124 5.19 19.14 -8.39
CA ASN A 124 4.70 20.49 -8.62
C ASN A 124 5.77 21.37 -9.25
N ARG A 125 6.97 21.43 -8.66
CA ARG A 125 8.07 22.25 -9.19
C ARG A 125 8.44 21.86 -10.62
N ILE A 126 8.67 20.56 -10.86
CA ILE A 126 9.04 20.10 -12.21
C ILE A 126 7.88 20.32 -13.18
N GLY A 127 6.64 20.08 -12.75
CA GLY A 127 5.44 20.30 -13.55
C GLY A 127 5.18 21.76 -13.91
N GLU A 128 5.64 22.72 -13.11
CA GLU A 128 5.65 24.15 -13.46
C GLU A 128 6.67 24.45 -14.55
N GLU A 129 7.88 23.89 -14.41
CA GLU A 129 8.95 24.08 -15.40
C GLU A 129 8.64 23.51 -16.80
N ILE A 130 7.61 22.65 -16.93
CA ILE A 130 7.14 22.08 -18.20
C ILE A 130 5.67 22.40 -18.51
N ASP A 131 5.11 23.45 -17.90
CA ASP A 131 3.76 23.97 -18.16
C ASP A 131 2.61 22.94 -18.05
N LEU A 132 2.73 21.98 -17.14
CA LEU A 132 1.65 21.04 -16.86
C LEU A 132 0.58 21.71 -15.97
N SER A 133 -0.69 21.44 -16.26
CA SER A 133 -1.78 21.90 -15.40
C SER A 133 -1.75 21.20 -14.02
N PRO A 134 -2.18 21.87 -12.93
CA PRO A 134 -2.21 21.26 -11.60
C PRO A 134 -2.95 19.91 -11.52
N PRO A 135 -4.09 19.70 -12.21
CA PRO A 135 -4.75 18.39 -12.24
C PRO A 135 -3.88 17.29 -12.86
N ARG A 136 -3.11 17.59 -13.92
CA ARG A 136 -2.17 16.62 -14.51
C ARG A 136 -1.04 16.28 -13.56
N ARG A 137 -0.50 17.25 -12.83
CA ARG A 137 0.55 17.03 -11.82
C ARG A 137 0.05 16.10 -10.71
N ALA A 138 -1.15 16.35 -10.21
CA ALA A 138 -1.79 15.49 -9.22
C ALA A 138 -2.01 14.06 -9.74
N ALA A 139 -2.48 13.91 -10.98
CA ALA A 139 -2.66 12.61 -11.62
C ALA A 139 -1.33 11.85 -11.77
N ILE A 140 -0.27 12.51 -12.24
CA ILE A 140 1.07 11.91 -12.35
C ILE A 140 1.56 11.44 -10.97
N ASN A 141 1.48 12.30 -9.95
CA ASN A 141 1.89 11.93 -8.61
C ASN A 141 1.07 10.77 -8.04
N LEU A 142 -0.23 10.71 -8.35
CA LEU A 142 -1.09 9.61 -7.90
C LEU A 142 -0.73 8.31 -8.60
N VAL A 143 -0.70 8.27 -9.93
CA VAL A 143 -0.52 7.05 -10.72
C VAL A 143 0.85 6.45 -10.47
N PHE A 144 1.92 7.23 -10.69
CA PHE A 144 3.28 6.72 -10.61
C PHE A 144 3.67 6.28 -9.20
N ARG A 145 3.17 6.94 -8.15
CA ARG A 145 3.42 6.53 -6.75
C ARG A 145 2.83 5.17 -6.39
N HIS A 146 1.78 4.72 -7.08
CA HIS A 146 1.17 3.42 -6.79
C HIS A 146 1.70 2.29 -7.67
N LEU A 147 2.46 2.58 -8.74
CA LEU A 147 3.03 1.55 -9.62
C LEU A 147 3.94 0.57 -8.87
N ALA A 148 4.77 1.07 -7.96
CA ALA A 148 5.71 0.25 -7.22
C ALA A 148 5.02 -0.83 -6.38
N MET A 149 3.81 -0.56 -5.86
CA MET A 149 3.04 -1.51 -5.05
C MET A 149 2.69 -2.79 -5.80
N PHE A 150 2.56 -2.73 -7.13
CA PHE A 150 2.23 -3.88 -7.97
C PHE A 150 3.42 -4.81 -8.22
N LEU A 151 4.64 -4.30 -8.09
CA LEU A 151 5.88 -5.05 -8.38
C LEU A 151 6.64 -5.45 -7.12
N LEU A 152 6.41 -4.75 -6.02
CA LEU A 152 7.24 -4.93 -4.84
C LEU A 152 6.81 -6.13 -4.00
N PRO A 153 7.73 -7.09 -3.74
CA PRO A 153 7.42 -8.30 -2.98
C PRO A 153 7.01 -8.00 -1.53
N PHE A 154 7.42 -6.84 -1.02
CA PHE A 154 7.11 -6.39 0.34
C PHE A 154 5.89 -5.45 0.42
N SER A 155 5.18 -5.24 -0.69
CA SER A 155 3.89 -4.53 -0.63
C SER A 155 2.88 -5.37 0.17
N THR A 156 2.06 -4.71 0.98
CA THR A 156 1.05 -5.40 1.79
C THR A 156 0.07 -6.21 0.93
N SER A 157 -0.28 -5.69 -0.25
CA SER A 157 -1.10 -6.38 -1.24
C SER A 157 -0.48 -7.67 -1.77
N ILE A 158 0.84 -7.73 -1.94
CA ILE A 158 1.52 -8.94 -2.42
C ILE A 158 1.79 -9.92 -1.28
N ILE A 159 2.16 -9.44 -0.08
CA ILE A 159 2.46 -10.32 1.06
C ILE A 159 1.21 -11.07 1.54
N ILE A 160 0.02 -10.44 1.52
CA ILE A 160 -1.22 -11.06 2.03
C ILE A 160 -1.64 -12.27 1.19
N VAL A 161 -1.40 -12.27 -0.12
CA VAL A 161 -1.92 -13.31 -1.02
C VAL A 161 -1.33 -14.70 -0.68
N PRO A 162 -0.01 -14.90 -0.56
CA PRO A 162 0.57 -16.17 -0.10
C PRO A 162 0.12 -16.62 1.30
N THR A 163 -0.28 -15.70 2.18
CA THR A 163 -0.82 -16.04 3.50
C THR A 163 -2.21 -16.67 3.40
N ILE A 164 -3.03 -16.28 2.42
CA ILE A 164 -4.40 -16.78 2.22
C ILE A 164 -4.42 -17.94 1.21
N LEU A 165 -3.59 -17.87 0.17
CA LEU A 165 -3.51 -18.80 -0.94
C LEU A 165 -2.04 -19.28 -1.09
N PRO A 166 -1.63 -20.32 -0.35
CA PRO A 166 -0.24 -20.77 -0.29
C PRO A 166 0.35 -21.23 -1.64
N ASP A 167 -0.51 -21.65 -2.58
CA ASP A 167 -0.10 -22.15 -3.89
C ASP A 167 0.45 -21.05 -4.81
N PHE A 168 0.20 -19.77 -4.49
CA PHE A 168 0.64 -18.64 -5.29
C PHE A 168 1.97 -18.09 -4.79
N SER A 169 3.02 -18.22 -5.59
CA SER A 169 4.31 -17.61 -5.31
C SER A 169 4.28 -16.09 -5.52
N ILE A 170 5.05 -15.37 -4.72
CA ILE A 170 5.24 -13.91 -4.84
C ILE A 170 5.70 -13.54 -6.25
N THR A 171 6.64 -14.30 -6.81
CA THR A 171 7.18 -14.07 -8.16
C THR A 171 6.10 -14.17 -9.24
N PHE A 172 5.20 -15.15 -9.13
CA PHE A 172 4.10 -15.30 -10.06
C PHE A 172 3.13 -14.12 -9.99
N LEU A 173 2.82 -13.62 -8.79
CA LEU A 173 1.98 -12.44 -8.58
C LEU A 173 2.61 -11.17 -9.17
N ILE A 174 3.91 -10.98 -8.97
CA ILE A 174 4.66 -9.86 -9.54
C ILE A 174 4.63 -9.93 -11.07
N LEU A 175 4.83 -11.11 -11.65
CA LEU A 175 4.77 -11.31 -13.10
C LEU A 175 3.39 -10.95 -13.65
N LEU A 176 2.31 -11.41 -13.01
CA LEU A 176 0.95 -11.08 -13.43
C LEU A 176 0.69 -9.56 -13.37
N ASN A 177 1.09 -8.92 -12.27
CA ASN A 177 0.96 -7.49 -12.07
C ASN A 177 1.83 -6.65 -13.04
N SER A 178 2.95 -7.19 -13.51
CA SER A 178 3.84 -6.49 -14.45
C SER A 178 3.15 -6.13 -15.76
N VAL A 179 2.17 -6.93 -16.21
CA VAL A 179 1.34 -6.64 -17.39
C VAL A 179 0.54 -5.36 -17.19
N PHE A 180 0.00 -5.16 -15.99
CA PHE A 180 -0.75 -3.96 -15.64
C PHE A 180 0.16 -2.73 -15.59
N VAL A 181 1.36 -2.86 -15.02
CA VAL A 181 2.35 -1.78 -15.00
C VAL A 181 2.80 -1.41 -16.41
N ALA A 182 3.04 -2.39 -17.28
CA ALA A 182 3.41 -2.16 -18.67
C ALA A 182 2.30 -1.45 -19.48
N GLY A 183 1.03 -1.60 -19.09
CA GLY A 183 -0.08 -0.86 -19.71
C GLY A 183 -0.21 0.60 -19.27
N ILE A 184 0.45 0.99 -18.17
CA ILE A 184 0.39 2.35 -17.61
C ILE A 184 1.58 3.22 -18.06
N VAL A 185 2.74 2.60 -18.27
CA VAL A 185 4.01 3.25 -18.68
C VAL A 185 4.05 3.43 -20.19
#